data_AF-A0AAN8VCL9-F1
#
_entry.id   AF-A0AAN8VCL9-F1
#
_cell.length_a   1.000
_cell.length_b   1.000
_cell.length_c   1.000
_cell.angle_alpha   90.00
_cell.angle_beta   90.00
_cell.angle_gamma   90.00
#
_symmetry.space_group_name_H-M   'P 1'
#
loop_
_entity.id
_entity.type
_entity.pdbx_description
1 polymer ?
#
loop_
_entity_poly.entity_id
_entity_poly.type
_entity_poly.pdbx_seq_one_letter_code
_entity_poly.pdbx_strand_id
1 'polypeptide(L)'
;MSTSFSKAFLAVVAVAVLAAVQSEASVLCTKTSFPKLCERVIGGTTSPAAALTKAIQASLKQVLNAQAEAKNSKADKSCVDQCNEMYQSAVDSLNQSLEYIKTNDIGGLRSELSAVITYVETCNDAFAEMQIKNPFFNTNEKLKEYGDNNLALAAEIN
;
A
#
# COMPACT_ATOMS: atom_id res chain seq x y z
N MET A 1 53.88 -47.32 5.24
CA MET A 1 52.77 -48.21 4.82
C MET A 1 51.51 -47.74 5.50
N SER A 2 50.54 -47.31 4.69
CA SER A 2 49.24 -46.75 5.09
C SER A 2 48.25 -47.83 5.50
N THR A 3 47.41 -47.56 6.51
CA THR A 3 46.06 -48.13 6.69
C THR A 3 45.25 -47.05 7.45
N SER A 4 44.51 -46.18 6.75
CA SER A 4 43.09 -46.29 6.37
C SER A 4 42.17 -46.63 7.55
N PHE A 5 41.69 -45.61 8.26
CA PHE A 5 40.54 -45.72 9.17
C PHE A 5 39.31 -45.12 8.50
N SER A 6 38.29 -45.97 8.35
CA SER A 6 37.06 -45.75 7.60
C SER A 6 36.18 -44.67 8.22
N LYS A 7 35.63 -43.80 7.36
CA LYS A 7 34.69 -42.74 7.72
C LYS A 7 33.28 -43.33 7.89
N ALA A 8 32.90 -43.67 9.11
CA ALA A 8 31.51 -43.87 9.55
C ALA A 8 31.55 -43.69 11.06
N PHE A 9 31.07 -42.60 11.66
CA PHE A 9 29.67 -42.23 11.80
C PHE A 9 29.60 -40.72 12.04
N LEU A 10 29.14 -39.95 11.06
CA LEU A 10 28.70 -38.56 11.26
C LEU A 10 27.28 -38.47 10.74
N ALA A 11 26.32 -38.74 11.63
CA ALA A 11 24.92 -38.45 11.39
C ALA A 11 24.28 -38.07 12.74
N VAL A 12 24.55 -36.85 13.19
CA VAL A 12 23.61 -36.17 14.10
C VAL A 12 22.96 -35.09 13.26
N VAL A 13 21.69 -35.35 12.97
CA VAL A 13 20.77 -34.53 12.20
C VAL A 13 20.60 -33.20 12.91
N ALA A 14 21.32 -32.16 12.47
CA ALA A 14 20.86 -30.80 12.70
C ALA A 14 19.70 -30.58 11.73
N VAL A 15 18.50 -30.89 12.20
CA VAL A 15 17.24 -30.57 11.52
C VAL A 15 17.31 -29.08 11.18
N ALA A 16 17.46 -28.77 9.90
CA ALA A 16 17.24 -27.42 9.42
C ALA A 16 15.79 -27.09 9.72
N VAL A 17 15.57 -26.35 10.80
CA VAL A 17 14.30 -25.67 11.05
C VAL A 17 14.19 -24.61 9.96
N LEU A 18 13.74 -25.03 8.78
CA LEU A 18 13.13 -24.16 7.78
C LEU A 18 11.74 -23.76 8.29
N ALA A 19 11.66 -23.23 9.52
CA ALA A 19 10.57 -22.34 9.84
C ALA A 19 10.86 -21.10 9.00
N ALA A 20 9.96 -20.78 8.08
CA ALA A 20 10.02 -19.53 7.35
C ALA A 20 10.17 -18.41 8.39
N VAL A 21 11.36 -17.82 8.48
CA VAL A 21 11.59 -16.61 9.27
C VAL A 21 10.81 -15.52 8.52
N GLN A 22 9.52 -15.41 8.82
CA GLN A 22 8.73 -14.25 8.45
C GLN A 22 9.35 -13.10 9.22
N SER A 23 9.86 -12.10 8.50
CA SER A 23 10.28 -10.88 9.15
C SER A 23 9.08 -10.28 9.88
N GLU A 24 9.28 -9.64 11.03
CA GLU A 24 8.19 -8.97 11.75
C GLU A 24 7.46 -7.93 10.88
N ALA A 25 8.15 -7.38 9.86
CA ALA A 25 7.54 -6.51 8.84
C ALA A 25 6.60 -7.27 7.89
N SER A 26 6.92 -8.51 7.55
CA SER A 26 6.04 -9.38 6.76
C SER A 26 4.73 -9.65 7.52
N VAL A 27 4.79 -9.78 8.85
CA VAL A 27 3.61 -10.00 9.70
C VAL A 27 2.58 -8.89 9.54
N LEU A 28 3.00 -7.61 9.54
CA LEU A 28 2.10 -6.47 9.33
C LEU A 28 1.38 -6.51 7.98
N CYS A 29 2.01 -7.11 6.96
CA CYS A 29 1.46 -7.18 5.61
C CYS A 29 0.59 -8.43 5.37
N THR A 30 0.56 -9.40 6.29
CA THR A 30 -0.15 -10.68 6.08
C THR A 30 -1.66 -10.54 5.92
N LYS A 31 -2.26 -9.53 6.55
CA LYS A 31 -3.71 -9.28 6.49
C LYS A 31 -4.12 -8.31 5.39
N THR A 32 -3.17 -7.77 4.61
CA THR A 32 -3.51 -6.85 3.53
C THR A 32 -3.89 -7.60 2.27
N SER A 33 -4.77 -7.01 1.45
CA SER A 33 -5.16 -7.59 0.15
C SER A 33 -3.99 -7.62 -0.84
N PHE A 34 -2.96 -6.78 -0.63
CA PHE A 34 -1.80 -6.64 -1.51
C PHE A 34 -0.47 -6.75 -0.73
N PRO A 35 -0.15 -7.94 -0.17
CA PRO A 35 0.96 -8.12 0.77
C PRO A 35 2.32 -7.78 0.15
N LYS A 36 2.57 -8.18 -1.11
CA LYS A 36 3.82 -7.85 -1.81
C LYS A 36 4.03 -6.36 -2.03
N LEU A 37 2.94 -5.61 -2.24
CA LEU A 37 3.00 -4.16 -2.36
C LEU A 37 3.29 -3.54 -1.00
N CYS A 38 2.60 -4.00 0.06
CA CYS A 38 2.82 -3.57 1.43
C CYS A 38 4.29 -3.77 1.84
N GLU A 39 4.84 -4.98 1.68
CA GLU A 39 6.21 -5.31 2.07
C GLU A 39 7.25 -4.43 1.36
N ARG A 40 7.06 -4.22 0.05
CA ARG A 40 7.92 -3.32 -0.75
C ARG A 40 7.90 -1.90 -0.21
N VAL A 41 6.71 -1.41 0.16
CA VAL A 41 6.50 -0.01 0.57
C VAL A 41 7.04 0.25 1.98
N ILE A 42 6.76 -0.63 2.94
CA ILE A 42 7.19 -0.42 4.33
C ILE A 42 8.68 -0.76 4.54
N GLY A 43 9.25 -1.59 3.66
CA GLY A 43 10.69 -1.82 3.55
C GLY A 43 11.33 -2.33 4.85
N GLY A 44 10.71 -3.33 5.48
CA GLY A 44 11.22 -3.93 6.72
C GLY A 44 10.85 -3.18 8.01
N THR A 45 10.05 -2.12 7.95
CA THR A 45 9.54 -1.45 9.15
C THR A 45 8.55 -2.35 9.90
N THR A 46 8.76 -2.48 11.22
CA THR A 46 8.01 -3.40 12.09
C THR A 46 7.06 -2.70 13.07
N SER A 47 7.22 -1.38 13.30
CA SER A 47 6.28 -0.59 14.09
C SER A 47 5.03 -0.29 13.25
N PRO A 48 3.81 -0.61 13.73
CA PRO A 48 2.57 -0.35 12.98
C PRO A 48 2.41 1.11 12.54
N ALA A 49 2.58 2.06 13.46
CA ALA A 49 2.45 3.48 13.17
C ALA A 49 3.50 3.97 12.16
N ALA A 50 4.75 3.52 12.29
CA ALA A 50 5.81 3.89 11.34
C ALA A 50 5.61 3.23 9.97
N ALA A 51 5.14 1.98 9.92
CA ALA A 51 4.82 1.26 8.70
C ALA A 51 3.66 1.96 7.96
N LEU A 52 2.59 2.30 8.67
CA LEU A 52 1.48 3.05 8.10
C LEU A 52 1.91 4.44 7.60
N THR A 53 2.73 5.17 8.38
CA THR A 53 3.25 6.48 7.95
C THR A 53 3.99 6.38 6.62
N LYS A 54 4.87 5.39 6.46
CA LYS A 54 5.55 5.13 5.17
C LYS A 54 4.57 4.78 4.05
N ALA A 55 3.56 3.97 4.34
CA ALA A 55 2.57 3.57 3.36
C ALA A 55 1.71 4.74 2.88
N ILE A 56 1.29 5.62 3.78
CA ILE A 56 0.59 6.87 3.46
C ILE A 56 1.48 7.79 2.62
N GLN A 57 2.75 7.97 2.98
CA GLN A 57 3.68 8.78 2.18
C GLN A 57 3.89 8.22 0.77
N ALA A 58 3.97 6.90 0.64
CA ALA A 58 4.06 6.26 -0.68
C ALA A 58 2.79 6.48 -1.49
N SER A 59 1.61 6.40 -0.85
CA SER A 59 0.32 6.68 -1.47
C SER A 59 0.22 8.13 -1.93
N LEU A 60 0.64 9.08 -1.10
CA LEU A 60 0.67 10.51 -1.42
C LEU A 60 1.52 10.77 -2.67
N LYS A 61 2.69 10.14 -2.77
CA LYS A 61 3.53 10.22 -3.98
C LYS A 61 2.81 9.70 -5.22
N GLN A 62 2.09 8.58 -5.12
CA GLN A 62 1.35 8.03 -6.27
C GLN A 62 0.19 8.94 -6.67
N VAL A 63 -0.57 9.49 -5.73
CA VAL A 63 -1.69 10.41 -6.03
C VAL A 63 -1.16 11.68 -6.69
N LEU A 64 -0.05 12.25 -6.20
CA LEU A 64 0.57 13.42 -6.82
C LEU A 64 1.05 13.14 -8.26
N ASN A 65 1.58 11.95 -8.52
CA ASN A 65 1.92 11.52 -9.88
C ASN A 65 0.67 11.41 -10.76
N ALA A 66 -0.40 10.78 -10.27
CA ALA A 66 -1.67 10.67 -11.00
C ALA A 66 -2.28 12.05 -11.31
N GLN A 67 -2.22 12.99 -10.36
CA GLN A 67 -2.66 14.36 -10.56
C GLN A 67 -1.81 15.07 -11.64
N ALA A 68 -0.50 14.85 -11.67
CA ALA A 68 0.36 15.39 -12.72
C ALA A 68 0.06 14.77 -14.10
N GLU A 69 -0.23 13.47 -14.16
CA GLU A 69 -0.66 12.78 -15.38
C GLU A 69 -1.99 13.34 -15.89
N ALA A 70 -2.97 13.54 -15.01
CA ALA A 70 -4.27 14.09 -15.35
C ALA A 70 -4.19 15.51 -15.90
N LYS A 71 -3.38 16.38 -15.29
CA LYS A 71 -3.14 17.76 -15.78
C LYS A 71 -2.60 17.83 -17.22
N ASN A 72 -1.90 16.79 -17.67
CA ASN A 72 -1.32 16.73 -19.01
C ASN A 72 -2.16 15.89 -19.99
N SER A 73 -3.29 15.34 -19.54
CA SER A 73 -4.14 14.49 -20.36
C SER A 73 -4.92 15.29 -21.41
N LYS A 74 -5.15 14.65 -22.56
CA LYS A 74 -6.02 15.16 -23.64
C LYS A 74 -7.38 14.47 -23.67
N ALA A 75 -7.73 13.72 -22.62
CA ALA A 75 -9.02 13.07 -22.49
C ALA A 75 -10.14 14.11 -22.26
N ASP A 76 -11.38 13.63 -22.11
CA ASP A 76 -12.52 14.51 -21.88
C ASP A 76 -12.27 15.46 -20.70
N LYS A 77 -12.44 16.77 -20.95
CA LYS A 77 -12.07 17.80 -19.98
C LYS A 77 -12.85 17.67 -18.68
N SER A 78 -14.15 17.39 -18.76
CA SER A 78 -15.00 17.31 -17.57
C SER A 78 -14.61 16.13 -16.68
N CYS A 79 -14.33 14.98 -17.29
CA CYS A 79 -13.82 13.82 -16.57
C CYS A 79 -12.44 14.06 -15.96
N VAL A 80 -11.54 14.73 -16.71
CA VAL A 80 -10.19 15.08 -16.22
C VAL A 80 -10.26 16.08 -15.06
N ASP A 81 -11.13 17.09 -15.13
CA ASP A 81 -11.35 18.05 -14.04
C ASP A 81 -11.85 17.32 -12.79
N GLN A 82 -12.84 16.43 -12.93
CA GLN A 82 -13.36 15.61 -11.83
C GLN A 82 -12.26 14.74 -11.19
N CYS A 83 -11.43 14.08 -12.00
CA CYS A 83 -10.29 13.32 -11.49
C CYS A 83 -9.28 14.18 -10.74
N ASN A 84 -8.97 15.38 -11.25
CA ASN A 84 -8.06 16.29 -10.56
C ASN A 84 -8.60 16.73 -9.19
N GLU A 85 -9.90 17.01 -9.09
CA GLU A 85 -10.57 17.31 -7.82
C GLU A 85 -10.45 16.12 -6.85
N MET A 86 -10.79 14.91 -7.32
CA MET A 86 -10.72 13.70 -6.50
C MET A 86 -9.30 13.36 -6.04
N TYR A 87 -8.28 13.58 -6.90
CA TYR A 87 -6.89 13.44 -6.49
C TYR A 87 -6.47 14.49 -5.45
N GLN A 88 -6.98 15.73 -5.56
CA GLN A 88 -6.72 16.75 -4.54
C GLN A 88 -7.35 16.36 -3.20
N SER A 89 -8.62 15.90 -3.20
CA SER A 89 -9.28 15.39 -2.00
C SER A 89 -8.52 14.19 -1.39
N ALA A 90 -8.01 13.28 -2.21
CA ALA A 90 -7.19 12.17 -1.75
C ALA A 90 -5.86 12.65 -1.12
N VAL A 91 -5.20 13.67 -1.69
CA VAL A 91 -4.01 14.29 -1.09
C VAL A 91 -4.35 14.86 0.30
N ASP A 92 -5.45 15.59 0.41
CA ASP A 92 -5.86 16.24 1.66
C ASP A 92 -6.18 15.19 2.74
N SER A 93 -6.93 14.14 2.39
CA SER A 93 -7.22 13.02 3.30
C SER A 93 -5.98 12.24 3.73
N LEU A 94 -5.01 12.02 2.84
CA LEU A 94 -3.74 11.37 3.19
C LEU A 94 -2.91 12.23 4.16
N ASN A 95 -2.87 13.55 3.97
CA ASN A 95 -2.21 14.46 4.89
C ASN A 95 -2.93 14.48 6.25
N GLN A 96 -4.26 14.55 6.26
CA GLN A 96 -5.05 14.50 7.49
C GLN A 96 -4.84 13.17 8.25
N SER A 97 -4.74 12.06 7.53
CA SER A 97 -4.40 10.75 8.11
C SER A 97 -3.06 10.75 8.85
N LEU A 98 -2.04 11.43 8.32
CA LEU A 98 -0.75 11.59 9.00
C LEU A 98 -0.88 12.34 10.33
N GLU A 99 -1.78 13.32 10.40
CA GLU A 99 -2.05 14.05 11.65
C GLU A 99 -2.83 13.19 12.64
N TYR A 100 -3.80 12.40 12.18
CA TYR A 100 -4.55 11.47 13.03
C TYR A 100 -3.69 10.37 13.65
N ILE A 101 -2.60 9.94 12.98
CA ILE A 101 -1.59 9.07 13.59
C ILE A 101 -0.94 9.75 14.81
N LYS A 102 -0.63 11.05 14.73
CA LYS A 102 0.03 11.79 15.82
C LYS A 102 -0.90 12.04 17.00
N THR A 103 -2.19 12.26 16.73
CA THR A 103 -3.20 12.50 17.76
C THR A 103 -3.87 11.22 18.25
N ASN A 104 -3.46 10.06 17.74
CA ASN A 104 -4.04 8.74 18.02
C ASN A 104 -5.56 8.67 17.76
N ASP A 105 -6.06 9.40 16.77
CA ASP A 105 -7.45 9.35 16.34
C ASP A 105 -7.63 8.26 15.28
N ILE A 106 -7.78 7.01 15.73
CA ILE A 106 -7.89 5.85 14.85
C ILE A 106 -9.20 5.87 14.04
N GLY A 107 -10.26 6.47 14.58
CA GLY A 107 -11.54 6.63 13.89
C GLY A 107 -11.41 7.57 12.68
N GLY A 108 -10.86 8.77 12.92
CA GLY A 108 -10.56 9.74 11.87
C GLY A 108 -9.60 9.17 10.83
N LEU A 109 -8.51 8.52 11.27
CA LEU A 109 -7.53 7.87 10.40
C LEU A 109 -8.19 6.88 9.42
N ARG A 110 -9.03 5.97 9.91
CA ARG A 110 -9.67 4.96 9.05
C ARG A 110 -10.71 5.58 8.12
N SER A 111 -11.41 6.63 8.57
CA SER A 111 -12.35 7.37 7.74
C SER A 111 -11.65 8.02 6.54
N GLU A 112 -10.57 8.76 6.79
CA GLU A 112 -9.83 9.46 5.73
C GLU A 112 -9.15 8.48 4.76
N LEU A 113 -8.57 7.38 5.26
CA LEU A 113 -7.99 6.36 4.40
C LEU A 113 -9.03 5.64 3.53
N SER A 114 -10.26 5.47 4.02
CA SER A 114 -11.35 4.92 3.23
C SER A 114 -11.80 5.90 2.15
N ALA A 115 -11.86 7.20 2.49
CA ALA A 115 -12.22 8.24 1.54
C ALA A 115 -11.27 8.29 0.33
N VAL A 116 -9.97 8.06 0.54
CA VAL A 116 -8.97 7.99 -0.55
C VAL A 116 -9.37 6.96 -1.63
N ILE A 117 -9.87 5.78 -1.23
CA ILE A 117 -10.32 4.74 -2.15
C ILE A 117 -11.55 5.24 -2.92
N THR A 118 -12.54 5.79 -2.20
CA THR A 118 -13.75 6.35 -2.81
C THR A 118 -13.41 7.44 -3.83
N TYR A 119 -12.47 8.34 -3.55
CA TYR A 119 -12.13 9.41 -4.48
C TYR A 119 -11.55 8.88 -5.80
N VAL A 120 -10.63 7.91 -5.75
CA VAL A 120 -10.06 7.35 -6.98
C VAL A 120 -11.07 6.48 -7.75
N GLU A 121 -12.05 5.89 -7.05
CA GLU A 121 -13.20 5.24 -7.67
C GLU A 121 -14.14 6.24 -8.35
N THR A 122 -14.47 7.35 -7.70
CA THR A 122 -15.28 8.43 -8.30
C THR A 122 -14.64 8.97 -9.59
N CYS A 123 -13.30 9.06 -9.64
CA CYS A 123 -12.61 9.38 -10.89
C CYS A 123 -12.82 8.32 -11.98
N ASN A 124 -12.86 7.02 -11.64
CA ASN A 124 -13.24 5.98 -12.60
C ASN A 124 -14.68 6.12 -13.07
N ASP A 125 -15.59 6.40 -12.14
CA ASP A 125 -17.03 6.50 -12.40
C ASP A 125 -17.34 7.65 -13.35
N ALA A 126 -16.66 8.79 -13.23
CA ALA A 126 -16.83 9.92 -14.14
C ALA A 126 -16.69 9.53 -15.63
N PHE A 127 -15.68 8.72 -15.95
CA PHE A 127 -15.49 8.21 -17.32
C PHE A 127 -16.50 7.11 -17.68
N ALA A 128 -16.85 6.25 -16.72
CA ALA A 128 -17.78 5.14 -16.93
C ALA A 128 -19.20 5.64 -17.20
N GLU A 129 -19.67 6.66 -16.48
CA GLU A 129 -20.97 7.31 -16.65
C GLU A 129 -21.11 7.96 -18.04
N MET A 130 -20.02 8.55 -18.53
CA MET A 130 -19.95 9.09 -19.89
C MET A 130 -19.74 8.02 -20.97
N GLN A 131 -19.56 6.75 -20.59
CA GLN A 131 -19.31 5.62 -21.49
C GLN A 131 -18.08 5.82 -22.39
N ILE A 132 -17.06 6.50 -21.89
CA ILE A 132 -15.80 6.75 -22.61
C ILE A 132 -14.64 6.03 -21.95
N LYS A 133 -13.56 5.84 -22.73
CA LYS A 133 -12.35 5.20 -22.22
C LYS A 133 -11.70 6.05 -21.15
N ASN A 134 -11.57 5.49 -19.95
CA ASN A 134 -10.77 6.07 -18.88
C ASN A 134 -9.26 5.81 -19.11
N PRO A 135 -8.43 6.85 -19.34
CA PRO A 135 -6.98 6.67 -19.46
C PRO A 135 -6.29 6.42 -18.11
N PHE A 136 -6.93 6.74 -16.99
CA PHE A 136 -6.37 6.66 -15.63
C PHE A 136 -6.78 5.39 -14.88
N PHE A 137 -7.60 4.52 -15.48
CA PHE A 137 -8.18 3.35 -14.80
C PHE A 137 -7.12 2.52 -14.06
N ASN A 138 -6.04 2.13 -14.75
CA ASN A 138 -4.97 1.33 -14.13
C ASN A 138 -4.24 2.10 -13.01
N THR A 139 -4.07 3.42 -13.17
CA THR A 139 -3.48 4.28 -12.15
C THR A 139 -4.38 4.32 -10.91
N ASN A 140 -5.70 4.48 -11.10
CA ASN A 140 -6.67 4.49 -10.01
C ASN A 140 -6.80 3.15 -9.31
N GLU A 141 -6.85 2.05 -10.06
CA GLU A 141 -6.83 0.70 -9.47
C GLU A 141 -5.57 0.50 -8.64
N LYS A 142 -4.41 0.97 -9.13
CA LYS A 142 -3.19 0.90 -8.34
C LYS A 142 -3.30 1.72 -7.06
N LEU A 143 -3.85 2.93 -7.11
CA LEU A 143 -4.07 3.78 -5.94
C LEU A 143 -5.02 3.14 -4.93
N LYS A 144 -6.03 2.40 -5.38
CA LYS A 144 -6.89 1.60 -4.49
C LYS A 144 -6.10 0.53 -3.74
N GLU A 145 -5.17 -0.17 -4.41
CA GLU A 145 -4.30 -1.14 -3.73
C GLU A 145 -3.45 -0.49 -2.62
N TYR A 146 -2.97 0.74 -2.85
CA TYR A 146 -2.27 1.52 -1.84
C TYR A 146 -3.20 1.92 -0.68
N GLY A 147 -4.41 2.40 -0.98
CA GLY A 147 -5.43 2.73 0.02
C GLY A 147 -5.83 1.53 0.88
N ASP A 148 -6.10 0.37 0.26
CA ASP A 148 -6.43 -0.88 0.95
C ASP A 148 -5.32 -1.33 1.91
N ASN A 149 -4.06 -1.26 1.46
CA ASN A 149 -2.92 -1.56 2.32
C ASN A 149 -2.82 -0.57 3.49
N ASN A 150 -3.07 0.72 3.28
CA ASN A 150 -3.08 1.70 4.36
C ASN A 150 -4.19 1.39 5.38
N LEU A 151 -5.41 1.06 4.94
CA LEU A 151 -6.51 0.69 5.83
C LEU A 151 -6.20 -0.56 6.65
N ALA A 152 -5.62 -1.57 6.03
CA ALA A 152 -5.22 -2.78 6.72
C ALA A 152 -4.12 -2.51 7.76
N LEU A 153 -3.11 -1.69 7.41
CA LEU A 153 -2.06 -1.29 8.36
C LEU A 153 -2.61 -0.42 9.51
N ALA A 154 -3.60 0.44 9.25
CA ALA A 154 -4.26 1.23 10.28
C ALA A 154 -5.01 0.36 11.31
N ALA A 155 -5.49 -0.82 10.90
CA ALA A 155 -6.11 -1.77 11.82
C ALA A 155 -5.10 -2.45 12.77
N GLU A 156 -3.79 -2.34 12.50
CA GLU A 156 -2.73 -2.86 13.38
C GLU A 156 -2.24 -1.81 14.39
N ILE A 157 -2.76 -0.58 14.35
CA ILE A 157 -2.52 0.45 15.37
C ILE A 157 -3.57 0.28 16.48
N ASN A 158 -3.12 -0.06 17.69
CA ASN A 158 -3.94 -0.25 18.89
C ASN A 158 -3.86 0.96 19.83
#